data_AF-A0A6A5RBU3-F1
#
_entry.id   AF-A0A6A5RBU3-F1
#
_cell.length_a   1.000
_cell.length_b   1.000
_cell.length_c   1.000
_cell.angle_alpha   90.00
_cell.angle_beta   90.00
_cell.angle_gamma   90.00
#
_symmetry.space_group_name_H-M   'P 1'
#
loop_
_entity.id
_entity.type
_entity.pdbx_description
1 polymer ?
#
loop_
_entity_poly.entity_id
_entity_poly.type
_entity_poly.pdbx_seq_one_letter_code
_entity_poly.pdbx_strand_id
1 'polypeptide(L)'
;SKNCQIQLALKALKQDPKLSLRHAAAIYKISQSTLSDQYAGQPSRVSFIANLQNLDDDKERVVIQYIRKLDARGFAPTLSYVREMANQLL
;
A
#
# COMPACT_ATOMS: atom_id res chain seq x y z
N SER A 1 9.70 -1.49 -1.72
CA SER A 1 8.74 -1.39 -2.84
C SER A 1 8.57 0.08 -3.23
N LYS A 2 8.35 0.38 -4.52
CA LYS A 2 8.24 1.74 -5.07
C LYS A 2 7.11 2.56 -4.42
N ASN A 3 6.02 1.90 -4.02
CA ASN A 3 4.88 2.53 -3.35
C ASN A 3 5.21 3.04 -1.93
N CYS A 4 6.04 2.32 -1.18
CA CYS A 4 6.45 2.74 0.17
C CYS A 4 7.25 4.05 0.13
N GLN A 5 8.07 4.25 -0.90
CA GLN A 5 8.85 5.49 -1.07
C GLN A 5 7.97 6.69 -1.40
N ILE A 6 6.93 6.48 -2.22
CA ILE A 6 5.95 7.52 -2.54
C ILE A 6 5.18 7.93 -1.26
N GLN A 7 4.73 6.96 -0.46
CA GLN A 7 4.04 7.25 0.80
C GLN A 7 4.95 7.99 1.81
N LEU A 8 6.22 7.61 1.91
CA LEU A 8 7.19 8.30 2.76
C LEU A 8 7.46 9.74 2.29
N ALA A 9 7.63 9.95 0.99
CA ALA A 9 7.82 11.27 0.41
C ALA A 9 6.61 12.20 0.64
N LEU A 10 5.39 11.68 0.48
CA LEU A 10 4.16 12.41 0.76
C LEU A 10 4.03 12.78 2.25
N LYS A 11 4.40 11.87 3.16
CA LYS A 11 4.43 12.16 4.60
C LYS A 11 5.45 13.25 4.92
N ALA A 12 6.65 13.18 4.34
CA ALA A 12 7.70 14.18 4.54
C ALA A 12 7.28 15.58 4.07
N LEU A 13 6.65 15.69 2.89
CA LEU A 13 6.12 16.96 2.38
C LEU A 13 5.01 17.55 3.25
N LYS A 14 4.20 16.71 3.91
CA LYS A 14 3.17 17.17 4.85
C LYS A 14 3.76 17.62 6.18
N GLN A 15 4.85 17.01 6.63
CA GLN A 15 5.50 17.30 7.91
C GLN A 15 6.42 18.51 7.85
N ASP A 16 7.09 18.72 6.72
CA ASP A 16 7.99 19.85 6.52
C ASP A 16 7.51 20.75 5.35
N PRO A 17 6.83 21.87 5.65
CA PRO A 17 6.36 22.81 4.63
C PRO A 17 7.50 23.56 3.91
N LYS A 18 8.76 23.48 4.38
CA LYS A 18 9.92 24.03 3.67
C LYS A 18 10.50 23.03 2.66
N LEU A 19 10.12 21.77 2.73
CA LEU A 19 10.59 20.72 1.83
C LEU A 19 9.90 20.87 0.46
N SER A 20 10.69 21.10 -0.59
CA SER A 20 10.14 21.16 -1.95
C SER A 20 9.90 19.77 -2.54
N LEU A 21 8.91 19.66 -3.43
CA LEU A 21 8.60 18.45 -4.20
C LEU A 21 9.84 17.87 -4.90
N ARG A 22 10.68 18.73 -5.49
CA ARG A 22 11.91 18.32 -6.18
C ARG A 22 12.92 17.70 -5.22
N HIS A 23 13.07 18.27 -4.02
CA HIS A 23 13.99 17.75 -3.01
C HIS A 23 13.50 16.43 -2.44
N ALA A 24 12.21 16.32 -2.12
CA ALA A 24 11.60 15.07 -1.68
C ALA A 24 11.77 13.95 -2.74
N ALA A 25 11.52 14.26 -4.02
CA ALA A 25 11.69 13.31 -5.12
C ALA A 25 13.13 12.78 -5.20
N ALA A 26 14.13 13.65 -5.02
CA ALA A 26 15.54 13.27 -5.01
C ALA A 26 15.90 12.38 -3.81
N ILE A 27 15.46 12.74 -2.60
CA ILE A 27 15.71 11.98 -1.37
C ILE A 27 15.15 10.56 -1.46
N TYR A 28 13.90 10.44 -1.92
CA TYR A 28 13.18 9.16 -1.97
C TYR A 28 13.36 8.41 -3.31
N LYS A 29 14.20 8.93 -4.22
CA LYS A 29 14.53 8.33 -5.53
C LYS A 29 13.31 8.01 -6.38
N ILE A 30 12.36 8.94 -6.41
CA ILE A 30 11.12 8.85 -7.21
C ILE A 30 11.09 9.96 -8.25
N SER A 31 10.40 9.72 -9.36
CA SER A 31 10.15 10.74 -10.38
C SER A 31 9.34 11.89 -9.80
N GLN A 32 9.78 13.12 -10.06
CA GLN A 32 9.08 14.33 -9.61
C GLN A 32 7.65 14.38 -10.14
N SER A 33 7.42 14.00 -11.41
CA SER A 33 6.08 13.93 -11.99
C SER A 33 5.15 13.02 -11.19
N THR A 34 5.58 11.79 -10.91
CA THR A 34 4.82 10.83 -10.10
C THR A 34 4.52 11.33 -8.69
N LEU A 35 5.46 12.04 -8.06
CA LEU A 35 5.23 12.62 -6.73
C LEU A 35 4.27 13.81 -6.79
N SER A 36 4.38 14.64 -7.84
CA SER A 36 3.51 15.80 -8.08
C SER A 36 2.06 15.37 -8.32
N ASP A 37 1.85 14.38 -9.17
CA ASP A 37 0.52 13.83 -9.47
C ASP A 37 -0.16 13.35 -8.18
N GLN A 38 0.58 12.61 -7.35
CA GLN A 38 0.06 12.11 -6.08
C GLN A 38 -0.15 13.21 -5.04
N TYR A 39 0.71 14.23 -5.01
CA TYR A 39 0.57 15.35 -4.09
C TYR A 39 -0.64 16.22 -4.44
N ALA A 40 -0.93 16.40 -5.73
CA ALA A 40 -2.11 17.10 -6.24
C ALA A 40 -3.42 16.31 -6.01
N GLY A 41 -3.35 15.11 -5.42
CA GLY A 41 -4.51 14.27 -5.15
C GLY A 41 -4.96 13.46 -6.36
N GLN A 42 -4.13 13.35 -7.40
CA GLN A 42 -4.39 12.47 -8.53
C GLN A 42 -3.93 11.06 -8.13
N PRO A 43 -4.84 10.12 -7.84
CA PRO A 43 -4.42 8.78 -7.47
C PRO A 43 -3.76 8.12 -8.69
N SER A 44 -2.53 7.65 -8.55
CA SER A 44 -1.97 6.70 -9.52
C SER A 44 -2.91 5.51 -9.73
N ARG A 45 -2.84 4.88 -10.90
CA ARG A 45 -3.55 3.61 -11.16
C ARG A 45 -3.31 2.57 -10.06
N VAL A 46 -2.12 2.52 -9.46
CA VAL A 46 -1.79 1.57 -8.39
C VAL A 46 -2.51 1.91 -7.08
N SER A 47 -2.58 3.18 -6.69
CA SER A 47 -3.40 3.62 -5.55
C SER A 47 -4.90 3.52 -5.82
N PHE A 48 -5.33 3.67 -7.08
CA PHE A 48 -6.72 3.41 -7.48
C PHE A 48 -7.08 1.93 -7.31
N ILE A 49 -6.18 1.01 -7.70
CA ILE A 49 -6.34 -0.42 -7.43
C ILE A 49 -6.39 -0.68 -5.91
N ALA A 50 -5.55 -0.01 -5.10
CA ALA A 50 -5.62 -0.11 -3.64
C ALA A 50 -6.94 0.46 -3.07
N ASN A 51 -7.46 1.57 -3.59
CA ASN A 51 -8.76 2.12 -3.19
C ASN A 51 -9.95 1.25 -3.64
N LEU A 52 -9.76 0.38 -4.63
CA LEU A 52 -10.72 -0.63 -5.05
C LEU A 52 -10.61 -1.94 -4.24
N GLN A 53 -9.59 -2.06 -3.38
CA GLN A 53 -9.47 -3.17 -2.44
C GLN A 53 -10.32 -2.84 -1.22
N ASN A 54 -11.37 -3.63 -0.98
CA ASN A 54 -12.20 -3.51 0.22
C ASN A 54 -11.44 -3.89 1.52
N LEU A 55 -10.24 -4.46 1.39
CA LEU A 55 -9.37 -4.84 2.50
C LEU A 55 -8.27 -3.77 2.65
N ASP A 56 -8.26 -3.11 3.80
CA ASP A 56 -7.19 -2.20 4.22
C ASP A 56 -5.86 -2.95 4.42
N ASP A 57 -4.72 -2.25 4.39
CA ASP A 57 -3.36 -2.81 4.50
C ASP A 57 -3.23 -3.74 5.72
N ASP A 58 -3.89 -3.39 6.83
CA ASP A 58 -3.89 -4.19 8.05
C ASP A 58 -4.74 -5.46 7.93
N LYS A 59 -5.88 -5.40 7.22
CA LYS A 59 -6.71 -6.57 6.94
C LYS A 59 -5.99 -7.52 5.97
N GLU A 60 -5.29 -7.00 4.97
CA GLU A 60 -4.48 -7.80 4.04
C GLU A 60 -3.35 -8.56 4.79
N ARG A 61 -2.66 -7.90 5.73
CA ARG A 61 -1.65 -8.55 6.58
C ARG A 61 -2.22 -9.73 7.36
N VAL A 62 -3.44 -9.60 7.90
CA VAL A 62 -4.09 -10.68 8.64
C VAL A 62 -4.39 -11.87 7.73
N VAL A 63 -4.87 -11.62 6.50
CA VAL A 63 -5.10 -12.68 5.49
C VAL A 63 -3.78 -13.38 5.12
N ILE A 64 -2.69 -12.64 4.91
CA ILE A 64 -1.37 -13.22 4.60
C ILE A 64 -0.87 -14.10 5.76
N GLN A 65 -1.01 -13.63 7.01
CA GLN A 65 -0.63 -14.43 8.18
C GLN A 65 -1.46 -15.71 8.30
N TYR A 66 -2.75 -15.64 8.00
CA TYR A 66 -3.63 -16.79 8.01
C TYR A 66 -3.21 -17.84 6.95
N ILE A 67 -2.93 -17.41 5.72
CA ILE A 67 -2.42 -18.28 4.66
C ILE A 67 -1.13 -18.99 5.09
N ARG A 68 -0.18 -18.25 5.68
CA ARG A 68 1.08 -18.84 6.21
C ARG A 68 0.82 -19.86 7.31
N LYS A 69 -0.17 -19.63 8.18
CA LYS A 69 -0.55 -20.58 9.24
C LYS A 69 -1.17 -21.86 8.66
N LEU A 70 -1.95 -21.76 7.58
CA LEU A 70 -2.51 -22.91 6.88
C LEU A 70 -1.38 -23.75 6.26
N ASP A 71 -0.47 -23.10 5.53
CA ASP A 71 0.68 -23.75 4.89
C ASP A 71 1.59 -24.44 5.92
N ALA A 72 1.91 -23.77 7.03
CA ALA A 72 2.70 -24.35 8.12
C ALA A 72 2.03 -25.56 8.80
N ARG A 73 0.71 -25.68 8.71
CA ARG A 73 -0.06 -26.83 9.22
C ARG A 73 -0.23 -27.94 8.19
N GLY A 74 0.34 -27.80 7.00
CA GLY A 74 0.22 -28.75 5.90
C GLY A 74 -1.13 -28.67 5.16
N PHE A 75 -1.93 -27.62 5.39
CA PHE A 75 -3.16 -27.39 4.66
C PHE A 75 -2.89 -26.49 3.46
N ALA A 76 -3.25 -26.95 2.26
CA ALA A 76 -3.22 -26.11 1.07
C ALA A 76 -4.24 -24.97 1.23
N PRO A 77 -3.80 -23.68 1.23
CA PRO A 77 -4.72 -22.56 1.34
C PRO A 77 -5.59 -22.49 0.07
N THR A 78 -6.90 -22.71 0.22
CA THR A 78 -7.85 -22.61 -0.89
C THR A 78 -8.44 -21.21 -0.97
N LEU A 79 -8.89 -20.82 -2.17
CA LEU A 79 -9.64 -19.58 -2.39
C LEU A 79 -10.87 -19.45 -1.47
N SER A 80 -11.49 -20.57 -1.09
CA SER A 80 -12.63 -20.59 -0.16
C SER A 80 -12.23 -20.14 1.23
N TYR A 81 -11.15 -20.71 1.79
CA TYR A 81 -10.65 -20.33 3.12
C TYR A 81 -10.20 -18.88 3.18
N VAL A 82 -9.51 -18.42 2.14
CA VAL A 82 -9.06 -17.02 2.04
C VAL A 82 -10.25 -16.06 1.97
N ARG A 83 -11.30 -16.43 1.21
CA ARG A 83 -12.53 -15.64 1.10
C ARG A 83 -13.31 -15.59 2.41
N GLU A 84 -13.45 -16.71 3.11
CA GLU A 84 -14.11 -16.73 4.42
C GLU A 84 -13.39 -15.82 5.42
N MET A 85 -12.06 -15.92 5.50
CA MET A 85 -11.26 -15.05 6.36
C MET A 85 -11.40 -13.58 5.97
N ALA A 86 -11.35 -13.26 4.67
CA ALA A 86 -11.54 -11.90 4.18
C ALA A 86 -12.92 -11.35 4.56
N ASN A 87 -13.99 -12.13 4.41
CA ASN A 87 -15.36 -11.74 4.77
C ASN A 87 -15.52 -11.51 6.28
N GLN A 88 -14.79 -12.23 7.12
CA GLN A 88 -14.79 -12.00 8.57
C GLN A 88 -14.08 -10.69 8.97
N LEU A 89 -13.18 -10.20 8.12
CA LEU A 89 -12.43 -8.98 8.38
C LEU A 89 -13.16 -7.73 7.88
N LEU A 90 -14.12 -7.85 6.94
CA LEU A 90 -14.89 -6.74 6.38
C LEU A 90 -15.95 -6.23 7.35
#